data_AF-A0A3S1B5G8-F1
#
_entry.id   AF-A0A3S1B5G8-F1
#
_cell.length_a   1.000
_cell.length_b   1.000
_cell.length_c   1.000
_cell.angle_alpha   90.00
_cell.angle_beta   90.00
_cell.angle_gamma   90.00
#
_symmetry.space_group_name_H-M   'P 1'
#
loop_
_entity.id
_entity.type
_entity.pdbx_description
1 polymer ?
#
loop_
_entity_poly.entity_id
_entity_poly.type
_entity_poly.pdbx_seq_one_letter_code
_entity_poly.pdbx_strand_id
1 'polypeptide(L)'
;MTVEIDQNAGSAPRPLAEALVKGQTLPFQASLTHKNSKPLVVPSSGINTPIAPGAPVNVKVKSFEQAWLLVTDLAELARRAGNEAKDFAVLTPDPAPEPTREPIQEPASAPSTGKGSKPAAQEAK
;
A
#
# COMPACT_ATOMS: atom_id res chain seq x y z
N MET A 1 -6.60 -9.86 8.31
CA MET A 1 -7.47 -9.08 9.22
C MET A 1 -8.32 -8.16 8.36
N THR A 2 -9.57 -7.92 8.73
CA THR A 2 -10.49 -7.10 7.93
C THR A 2 -11.21 -6.12 8.85
N VAL A 3 -11.41 -4.89 8.38
CA VAL A 3 -12.11 -3.82 9.10
C VAL A 3 -13.37 -3.47 8.32
N GLU A 4 -14.52 -3.78 8.89
CA GLU A 4 -15.83 -3.45 8.35
C GLU A 4 -16.27 -2.08 8.88
N ILE A 5 -16.80 -1.24 8.00
CA ILE A 5 -17.20 0.14 8.30
C ILE A 5 -18.66 0.32 7.93
N ASP A 6 -19.44 0.78 8.90
CA ASP A 6 -20.85 1.15 8.77
C ASP A 6 -21.06 2.66 8.99
N GLN A 7 -22.29 3.14 8.89
CA GLN A 7 -22.63 4.55 9.10
C GLN A 7 -22.39 5.07 10.53
N ASN A 8 -22.27 4.19 11.52
CA ASN A 8 -22.04 4.53 12.94
C ASN A 8 -20.57 4.50 13.34
N ALA A 9 -19.70 3.90 12.51
CA ALA A 9 -18.26 3.81 12.74
C ALA A 9 -17.60 5.17 12.99
N GLY A 10 -18.15 6.25 12.44
CA GLY A 10 -17.68 7.62 12.66
C GLY A 10 -17.86 8.15 14.09
N SER A 11 -18.73 7.55 14.91
CA SER A 11 -18.91 7.93 16.32
C SER A 11 -17.80 7.39 17.22
N ALA A 12 -17.15 6.29 16.82
CA ALA A 12 -16.03 5.70 17.54
C ALA A 12 -15.01 5.10 16.54
N PRO A 13 -14.30 5.94 15.76
CA PRO A 13 -13.42 5.47 14.68
C PRO A 13 -12.10 4.88 15.19
N ARG A 14 -11.68 5.24 16.42
CA ARG A 14 -10.40 4.84 17.01
C ARG A 14 -10.15 3.33 16.99
N PRO A 15 -11.06 2.47 17.50
CA PRO A 15 -10.80 1.04 17.56
C PRO A 15 -10.66 0.40 16.17
N LEU A 16 -11.37 0.93 15.16
CA LEU A 16 -11.29 0.46 13.78
C LEU A 16 -9.98 0.89 13.11
N ALA A 17 -9.54 2.12 13.36
CA ALA A 17 -8.23 2.59 12.89
C ALA A 17 -7.09 1.81 13.55
N GLU A 18 -7.16 1.57 14.86
CA GLU A 18 -6.19 0.73 15.59
C GLU A 18 -6.18 -0.70 15.06
N ALA A 19 -7.35 -1.28 14.80
CA ALA A 19 -7.49 -2.59 14.17
C ALA A 19 -6.84 -2.64 12.78
N LEU A 20 -7.01 -1.60 11.96
CA LEU A 20 -6.44 -1.55 10.62
C LEU A 20 -4.91 -1.52 10.63
N VAL A 21 -4.31 -0.76 11.54
CA VAL A 21 -2.84 -0.60 11.62
C VAL A 21 -2.15 -1.68 12.45
N LYS A 22 -2.91 -2.49 13.21
CA LYS A 22 -2.34 -3.47 14.14
C LYS A 22 -1.47 -4.50 13.40
N GLY A 23 -0.21 -4.60 13.83
CA GLY A 23 0.75 -5.53 13.26
C GLY A 23 1.28 -5.13 11.87
N GLN A 24 0.96 -3.92 11.40
CA GLN A 24 1.46 -3.38 10.15
C GLN A 24 2.66 -2.46 10.37
N THR A 25 3.59 -2.44 9.42
CA THR A 25 4.64 -1.42 9.35
C THR A 25 4.20 -0.33 8.39
N LEU A 26 4.09 0.90 8.88
CA LEU A 26 3.71 2.05 8.06
C LEU A 26 4.89 2.51 7.17
N PRO A 27 4.65 2.93 5.91
CA PRO A 27 3.38 2.85 5.20
C PRO A 27 3.09 1.42 4.67
N PHE A 28 1.82 1.02 4.64
CA PHE A 28 1.38 -0.25 4.05
C PHE A 28 0.24 -0.04 3.04
N GLN A 29 -0.06 -1.09 2.27
CA GLN A 29 -1.19 -1.11 1.32
C GLN A 29 -2.39 -1.80 1.96
N ALA A 30 -3.59 -1.28 1.72
CA ALA A 30 -4.83 -1.94 2.11
C ALA A 30 -5.80 -1.95 0.92
N SER A 31 -6.50 -3.06 0.73
CA SER A 31 -7.59 -3.17 -0.23
C SER A 31 -8.88 -2.57 0.36
N LEU A 32 -9.49 -1.62 -0.36
CA LEU A 32 -10.77 -1.00 -0.05
C LEU A 32 -11.83 -1.50 -1.03
N THR A 33 -12.96 -2.00 -0.51
CA THR A 33 -14.19 -2.27 -1.27
C THR A 33 -15.38 -1.56 -0.62
N HIS A 34 -16.44 -1.26 -1.38
CA HIS A 34 -17.67 -0.68 -0.84
C HIS A 34 -18.94 -1.18 -1.53
N LYS A 35 -20.09 -1.07 -0.85
CA LYS A 35 -21.42 -1.51 -1.31
C LYS A 35 -22.35 -0.37 -1.70
N ASN A 36 -21.86 0.87 -1.76
CA ASN A 36 -22.67 1.98 -2.25
C ASN A 36 -23.20 1.73 -3.67
N SER A 37 -24.39 2.25 -4.01
CA SER A 37 -24.98 2.09 -5.35
C SER A 37 -24.28 2.93 -6.43
N LYS A 38 -23.57 3.99 -6.02
CA LYS A 38 -22.84 4.90 -6.90
C LYS A 38 -21.35 4.88 -6.60
N PRO A 39 -20.48 5.23 -7.57
CA PRO A 39 -19.07 5.41 -7.30
C PRO A 39 -18.81 6.39 -6.16
N LEU A 40 -17.79 6.13 -5.35
CA LEU A 40 -17.40 6.96 -4.22
C LEU A 40 -16.10 7.71 -4.50
N VAL A 41 -16.02 8.95 -4.02
CA VAL A 41 -14.74 9.65 -3.88
C VAL A 41 -14.42 9.70 -2.40
N VAL A 42 -13.31 9.08 -2.01
CA VAL A 42 -12.89 8.96 -0.60
C VAL A 42 -11.64 9.82 -0.41
N PRO A 43 -11.74 11.04 0.12
CA PRO A 43 -10.63 12.01 0.14
C PRO A 43 -9.35 11.47 0.83
N SER A 44 -9.52 10.80 1.97
CA SER A 44 -8.41 10.22 2.75
C SER A 44 -7.72 9.01 2.08
N SER A 45 -8.28 8.44 1.02
CA SER A 45 -7.66 7.34 0.27
C SER A 45 -6.46 7.76 -0.59
N GLY A 46 -6.36 9.06 -0.91
CA GLY A 46 -5.38 9.56 -1.88
C GLY A 46 -5.67 9.13 -3.33
N ILE A 47 -6.82 8.50 -3.60
CA ILE A 47 -7.30 8.15 -4.93
C ILE A 47 -8.14 9.31 -5.45
N ASN A 48 -7.72 9.93 -6.55
CA ASN A 48 -8.39 11.08 -7.15
C ASN A 48 -9.50 10.71 -8.14
N THR A 49 -9.71 9.42 -8.40
CA THR A 49 -10.74 8.90 -9.30
C THR A 49 -11.88 8.27 -8.50
N PRO A 50 -13.13 8.30 -9.01
CA PRO A 50 -14.22 7.58 -8.38
C PRO A 50 -13.94 6.08 -8.26
N ILE A 51 -14.15 5.52 -7.08
CA ILE A 51 -14.04 4.11 -6.76
C ILE A 51 -15.38 3.45 -7.11
N ALA A 52 -15.37 2.40 -7.92
CA ALA A 52 -16.58 1.72 -8.35
C ALA A 52 -17.12 0.78 -7.25
N PRO A 53 -18.45 0.61 -7.14
CA PRO A 53 -19.05 -0.37 -6.22
C PRO A 53 -18.51 -1.79 -6.42
N GLY A 54 -18.21 -2.48 -5.32
CA GLY A 54 -17.75 -3.87 -5.33
C GLY A 54 -16.36 -4.11 -5.92
N ALA A 55 -15.71 -3.10 -6.49
CA ALA A 55 -14.37 -3.23 -7.06
C ALA A 55 -13.31 -2.94 -5.98
N PRO A 56 -12.37 -3.87 -5.73
CA PRO A 56 -11.26 -3.62 -4.80
C PRO A 56 -10.29 -2.59 -5.38
N VAL A 57 -9.91 -1.61 -4.57
CA VAL A 57 -8.88 -0.63 -4.89
C VAL A 57 -7.81 -0.58 -3.80
N ASN A 58 -6.56 -0.39 -4.20
CA ASN A 58 -5.45 -0.35 -3.25
C ASN A 58 -5.24 1.07 -2.73
N VAL A 59 -5.28 1.21 -1.41
CA VAL A 59 -5.10 2.45 -0.67
C VAL A 59 -3.79 2.37 0.12
N LYS A 60 -2.94 3.38 -0.06
CA LYS A 60 -1.71 3.50 0.74
C LYS A 60 -2.00 4.17 2.07
N VAL A 61 -1.87 3.43 3.16
CA VAL A 61 -2.02 3.93 4.54
C VAL A 61 -0.65 4.36 5.07
N LYS A 62 -0.47 5.65 5.30
CA LYS A 62 0.81 6.28 5.65
C LYS A 62 0.96 6.57 7.14
N SER A 63 -0.15 6.78 7.84
CA SER A 63 -0.15 7.04 9.27
C SER A 63 -1.43 6.54 9.93
N PHE A 64 -1.43 6.53 11.27
CA PHE A 64 -2.62 6.26 12.05
C PHE A 64 -3.73 7.29 11.78
N GLU A 65 -3.37 8.57 11.63
CA GLU A 65 -4.32 9.65 11.32
C GLU A 65 -4.98 9.44 9.96
N GLN A 66 -4.25 8.94 8.95
CA GLN A 66 -4.87 8.61 7.67
C GLN A 66 -5.84 7.43 7.81
N ALA A 67 -5.50 6.41 8.58
CA ALA A 67 -6.42 5.31 8.88
C ALA A 67 -7.68 5.80 9.61
N TRP A 68 -7.53 6.72 10.55
CA TRP A 68 -8.65 7.37 11.23
C TRP A 68 -9.55 8.12 10.25
N LEU A 69 -8.97 8.94 9.38
CA LEU A 69 -9.71 9.72 8.37
C LEU A 69 -10.44 8.80 7.37
N LEU A 70 -9.83 7.68 6.98
CA LEU A 70 -10.46 6.67 6.14
C LEU A 70 -11.74 6.12 6.78
N VAL A 71 -11.67 5.75 8.06
CA VAL A 71 -12.83 5.24 8.79
C VAL A 71 -13.94 6.30 8.86
N THR A 72 -13.59 7.55 9.19
CA THR A 72 -14.60 8.62 9.32
C THR A 72 -15.22 9.01 7.99
N ASP A 73 -14.43 9.11 6.91
CA ASP A 73 -14.95 9.46 5.57
C ASP A 73 -15.92 8.38 5.08
N LEU A 74 -15.56 7.11 5.23
CA LEU A 74 -16.39 5.99 4.78
C LEU A 74 -17.69 5.88 5.59
N ALA A 75 -17.65 6.12 6.90
CA ALA A 75 -18.85 6.16 7.73
C ALA A 75 -19.79 7.32 7.35
N GLU A 76 -19.23 8.51 7.09
CA GLU A 76 -20.01 9.66 6.62
C GLU A 76 -20.64 9.41 5.25
N LEU A 77 -19.91 8.75 4.35
CA LEU A 77 -20.44 8.36 3.03
C LEU A 77 -21.56 7.31 3.17
N ALA A 78 -21.43 6.34 4.08
CA ALA A 78 -22.50 5.38 4.38
C ALA A 78 -23.76 6.09 4.88
N ARG A 79 -23.60 7.03 5.82
CA ARG A 79 -24.69 7.83 6.38
C ARG A 79 -25.40 8.67 5.31
N ARG A 80 -24.64 9.34 4.44
CA ARG A 80 -25.19 10.13 3.32
C ARG A 80 -25.92 9.28 2.29
N ALA A 81 -25.47 8.04 2.09
CA ALA A 81 -26.12 7.08 1.22
C ALA A 81 -27.38 6.46 1.86
N GLY A 82 -27.64 6.69 3.16
CA GLY A 82 -28.70 6.03 3.90
C GLY A 82 -28.52 4.51 3.96
N ASN A 83 -27.28 4.04 3.91
CA ASN A 83 -26.97 2.61 3.87
C ASN A 83 -26.63 2.10 5.26
N GLU A 84 -27.47 1.21 5.79
CA GLU A 84 -27.34 0.65 7.14
C GLU A 84 -26.52 -0.65 7.18
N ALA A 85 -25.94 -1.08 6.05
CA ALA A 85 -25.12 -2.29 6.00
C ALA A 85 -23.89 -2.15 6.90
N LYS A 86 -23.65 -3.18 7.73
CA LYS A 86 -22.49 -3.24 8.64
C LYS A 86 -21.15 -3.24 7.90
N ASP A 87 -21.15 -3.73 6.68
CA ASP A 87 -20.01 -3.85 5.78
C ASP A 87 -20.17 -2.94 4.55
N PHE A 88 -20.70 -1.71 4.76
CA PHE A 88 -20.81 -0.72 3.71
C PHE A 88 -19.47 -0.49 3.02
N ALA A 89 -18.38 -0.41 3.78
CA ALA A 89 -17.02 -0.45 3.27
C ALA A 89 -16.17 -1.44 4.05
N VAL A 90 -15.21 -2.05 3.35
CA VAL A 90 -14.33 -3.07 3.91
C VAL A 90 -12.89 -2.72 3.56
N LEU A 91 -12.04 -2.62 4.59
CA LEU A 91 -10.60 -2.42 4.47
C LEU A 91 -9.86 -3.69 4.89
N THR A 92 -8.97 -4.19 4.04
CA THR A 92 -8.13 -5.36 4.31
C THR A 92 -6.66 -4.99 4.09
N PRO A 93 -5.82 -4.91 5.13
CA PRO A 93 -4.38 -4.74 4.96
C PRO A 93 -3.80 -5.85 4.09
N ASP A 94 -2.99 -5.48 3.10
CA ASP A 94 -2.21 -6.45 2.34
C ASP A 94 -1.18 -7.10 3.28
N PRO A 95 -0.95 -8.42 3.16
CA PRO A 95 0.16 -9.04 3.85
C PRO A 95 1.47 -8.34 3.45
N ALA A 96 2.33 -8.05 4.43
CA ALA A 96 3.61 -7.42 4.18
C ALA A 96 4.35 -8.20 3.07
N PRO A 97 4.95 -7.50 2.08
CA PRO A 97 5.73 -8.18 1.05
C PRO A 97 6.85 -8.96 1.74
N GLU A 98 6.94 -10.26 1.46
CA GLU A 98 8.10 -11.06 1.90
C GLU A 98 9.37 -10.38 1.36
N PRO A 99 10.45 -10.30 2.17
CA PRO A 99 11.68 -9.72 1.69
C PRO A 99 12.17 -10.52 0.49
N THR A 100 12.18 -9.88 -0.67
CA THR A 100 12.82 -10.43 -1.87
C THR A 100 14.27 -10.74 -1.50
N ARG A 101 14.59 -12.02 -1.35
CA ARG A 101 15.99 -12.45 -1.29
C ARG A 101 16.57 -12.17 -2.67
N GLU A 102 17.31 -11.07 -2.81
CA GLU A 102 18.16 -10.88 -3.96
C GLU A 102 19.07 -12.11 -4.08
N PRO A 103 19.18 -12.75 -5.26
CA PRO A 103 20.19 -13.77 -5.49
C PRO A 103 21.55 -13.12 -5.23
N ILE A 104 22.29 -13.65 -4.26
CA ILE A 104 23.68 -13.26 -4.02
C ILE A 104 24.42 -13.53 -5.33
N GLN A 105 24.76 -12.48 -6.08
CA GLN A 105 25.70 -12.62 -7.19
C GLN A 105 27.04 -13.04 -6.59
N GLU A 106 27.39 -14.30 -6.82
CA GLU A 106 28.72 -14.83 -6.59
C GLU A 106 29.73 -13.94 -7.34
N PRO A 107 30.73 -13.35 -6.67
CA PRO A 107 31.70 -12.52 -7.36
C PRO A 107 32.51 -13.40 -8.30
N ALA A 108 32.35 -13.16 -9.60
CA ALA A 108 33.15 -13.79 -10.64
C ALA A 108 34.64 -13.61 -10.30
N SER A 109 35.31 -14.74 -10.10
CA SER A 109 36.75 -14.80 -9.85
C SER A 109 37.50 -14.08 -10.97
N ALA A 110 38.27 -13.06 -10.60
CA ALA A 110 39.22 -12.42 -11.50
C ALA A 110 40.32 -13.43 -11.91
N PRO A 111 40.69 -13.55 -13.20
CA PRO A 111 41.96 -14.16 -13.55
C PRO A 111 43.07 -13.10 -13.38
N SER A 112 43.92 -13.33 -12.38
CA SER A 112 45.24 -12.70 -12.26
C SER A 112 46.29 -13.63 -12.86
N THR A 113 46.94 -13.22 -13.94
CA THR A 113 48.27 -13.61 -14.42
C THR A 113 48.55 -12.72 -15.64
N GLY A 114 49.64 -12.00 -15.83
CA GLY A 114 50.92 -11.93 -15.16
C GLY A 114 51.94 -11.41 -16.20
N LYS A 115 52.60 -10.28 -15.88
CA LYS A 115 53.96 -9.83 -16.28
C LYS A 115 54.51 -10.17 -17.69
N GLY A 116 54.85 -9.11 -18.43
CA GLY A 116 55.87 -9.11 -19.49
C GLY A 116 56.35 -7.70 -19.81
N SER A 117 57.55 -7.35 -19.34
CA SER A 117 58.21 -6.04 -19.47
C SER A 117 58.90 -5.86 -20.84
N LYS A 118 58.76 -4.66 -21.46
CA LYS A 118 59.70 -3.81 -22.29
C LYS A 118 60.70 -4.45 -23.31
N PRO A 119 61.40 -3.71 -24.22
CA PRO A 119 61.23 -2.34 -24.79
C PRO A 119 61.48 -2.20 -26.34
N ALA A 120 61.25 -0.97 -26.86
CA ALA A 120 61.99 -0.22 -27.91
C ALA A 120 61.94 -0.57 -29.44
N ALA A 121 61.67 0.48 -30.25
CA ALA A 121 62.25 0.90 -31.55
C ALA A 121 61.14 1.59 -32.40
N GLN A 122 61.09 2.91 -32.60
CA GLN A 122 61.90 3.79 -33.46
C GLN A 122 61.67 3.59 -34.97
N GLU A 123 61.16 4.68 -35.59
CA GLU A 123 61.32 5.17 -36.98
C GLU A 123 60.39 4.81 -38.17
N ALA A 124 60.05 5.92 -38.87
CA ALA A 124 59.91 6.16 -40.31
C ALA A 124 58.63 5.77 -41.07
N LYS A 125 57.80 6.77 -41.42
CA LYS A 125 57.80 7.40 -42.77
C LYS A 125 56.96 8.67 -42.82
#